data_AF-A0A1W9SRP6-F1
#
_entry.id   AF-A0A1W9SRP6-F1
#
_cell.length_a   1.000
_cell.length_b   1.000
_cell.length_c   1.000
_cell.angle_alpha   90.00
_cell.angle_beta   90.00
_cell.angle_gamma   90.00
#
_symmetry.space_group_name_H-M   'P 1'
#
loop_
_entity.id
_entity.type
_entity.pdbx_description
1 polymer ?
#
loop_
_entity_poly.entity_id
_entity_poly.type
_entity_poly.pdbx_seq_one_letter_code
_entity_poly.pdbx_strand_id
1 'polypeptide(L)'
;MSTLLVYSRNIWFGTNFDHLNTPNESLMGTVVEMNILFSVFGGIKYVIKQKDKKAPIESLSFAFNFQMQDQAKQLDFGSFWRSGAYMVGLWYRGVPFLKNENSEYMSHDALIIFLGYRYYNFRIGYSYDFTISMLKNTTGGAHEISLIWEFNKTGNVYNKKWKNSVVNTPEFSF
;
A
#
# COMPACT_ATOMS: atom_id res chain seq x y z
N MET A 1 10.48 16.20 -3.57
CA MET A 1 10.02 14.82 -3.44
C MET A 1 10.58 14.07 -4.63
N SER A 2 11.52 13.17 -4.39
CA SER A 2 12.25 12.44 -5.43
C SER A 2 12.06 10.94 -5.19
N THR A 3 11.39 10.26 -6.12
CA THR A 3 11.06 8.83 -6.04
C THR A 3 11.81 8.04 -7.11
N LEU A 4 12.41 6.92 -6.70
CA LEU A 4 12.97 5.92 -7.61
C LEU A 4 12.15 4.63 -7.48
N LEU A 5 11.69 4.07 -8.61
CA LEU A 5 10.93 2.83 -8.67
C LEU A 5 11.55 1.89 -9.69
N VAL A 6 11.84 0.66 -9.25
CA VAL A 6 12.23 -0.46 -10.09
C VAL A 6 11.07 -1.45 -10.10
N TYR A 7 10.59 -1.79 -11.30
CA TYR A 7 9.44 -2.65 -11.49
C TYR A 7 9.74 -3.79 -12.44
N SER A 8 9.29 -4.98 -12.07
CA SER A 8 9.27 -6.20 -12.87
C SER A 8 7.89 -6.88 -12.75
N ARG A 9 7.64 -7.90 -13.57
CA ARG A 9 6.33 -8.60 -13.64
C ARG A 9 5.86 -9.12 -12.28
N ASN A 10 6.80 -9.52 -11.42
CA ASN A 10 6.56 -10.20 -10.15
C ASN A 10 7.20 -9.51 -8.95
N ILE A 11 7.99 -8.44 -9.15
CA ILE A 11 8.74 -7.78 -8.08
C ILE A 11 8.67 -6.28 -8.33
N TRP A 12 8.48 -5.51 -7.27
CA TRP A 12 8.64 -4.06 -7.30
C TRP A 12 9.42 -3.62 -6.08
N PHE A 13 10.22 -2.58 -6.25
CA PHE A 13 11.01 -1.99 -5.19
C PHE A 13 11.20 -0.51 -5.49
N GLY A 14 11.10 0.34 -4.48
CA GLY A 14 11.30 1.76 -4.64
C GLY A 14 11.73 2.43 -3.36
N THR A 15 12.24 3.64 -3.53
CA THR A 15 12.57 4.54 -2.43
C THR A 15 12.08 5.93 -2.76
N ASN A 16 11.67 6.66 -1.75
CA ASN A 16 11.26 8.05 -1.88
C ASN A 16 11.97 8.91 -0.83
N PHE A 17 12.41 10.09 -1.26
CA PHE A 17 13.03 11.12 -0.47
C PHE A 17 12.23 12.40 -0.58
N ASP A 18 11.60 12.80 0.52
CA ASP A 18 10.81 14.01 0.62
C ASP A 18 11.55 15.08 1.44
N HIS A 19 11.20 16.35 1.20
CA HIS A 19 11.77 17.52 1.91
C HIS A 19 13.28 17.76 1.73
N LEU A 20 13.88 17.34 0.61
CA LEU A 20 15.28 17.63 0.26
C LEU A 20 15.63 19.14 0.20
N ASN A 21 14.64 20.03 0.15
CA ASN A 21 14.82 21.47 0.00
C ASN A 21 14.38 22.30 1.22
N THR A 22 14.06 21.67 2.37
CA THR A 22 13.66 22.33 3.64
C THR A 22 12.94 23.69 3.44
N PRO A 23 11.78 23.73 2.76
CA PRO A 23 11.09 24.99 2.54
C PRO A 23 10.61 25.55 3.89
N ASN A 24 10.96 26.80 4.16
CA ASN A 24 10.62 27.52 5.39
C ASN A 24 9.12 27.87 5.38
N GLU A 25 8.28 27.00 5.93
CA GLU A 25 6.84 27.23 6.10
C GLU A 25 6.60 27.95 7.44
N SER A 26 6.98 29.23 7.50
CA SER A 26 6.55 30.12 8.60
C SER A 26 5.72 31.26 8.03
N LEU A 27 4.44 31.32 8.42
CA LEU A 27 3.62 32.52 8.29
C LEU A 27 3.89 33.54 9.42
N MET A 28 4.76 33.22 10.40
CA MET A 28 5.00 34.01 11.62
C MET A 28 6.48 34.23 12.01
N GLY A 29 7.43 34.04 11.10
CA GLY A 29 8.85 34.40 11.31
C GLY A 29 9.68 33.43 12.15
N THR A 30 9.19 32.21 12.43
CA THR A 30 9.93 31.17 13.17
C THR A 30 10.45 30.10 12.21
N VAL A 31 11.77 29.90 12.14
CA VAL A 31 12.38 28.86 11.29
C VAL A 31 12.04 27.49 11.88
N VAL A 32 11.09 26.78 11.28
CA VAL A 32 10.82 25.36 11.58
C VAL A 32 11.45 24.54 10.48
N GLU A 33 12.61 23.95 10.76
CA GLU A 33 13.27 23.03 9.84
C GLU A 33 12.45 21.74 9.75
N MET A 34 11.93 21.44 8.57
CA MET A 34 11.19 20.21 8.34
C MET A 34 12.15 19.06 8.04
N ASN A 35 12.22 18.09 8.95
CA ASN A 35 13.12 16.94 8.82
C ASN A 35 12.81 16.11 7.56
N ILE A 36 13.88 15.63 6.91
CA ILE A 36 13.81 14.78 5.71
C ILE A 36 13.00 13.51 6.03
N LEU A 37 12.01 13.21 5.19
CA LEU A 37 11.27 11.97 5.23
C LEU A 37 11.88 11.01 4.20
N PHE A 38 12.32 9.86 4.68
CA PHE A 38 12.86 8.78 3.86
C PHE A 38 11.93 7.59 3.91
N SER A 39 11.66 6.99 2.75
CA SER A 39 10.89 5.75 2.67
C SER A 39 11.47 4.75 1.68
N VAL A 40 11.29 3.48 2.00
CA VAL A 40 11.67 2.34 1.17
C VAL A 40 10.51 1.38 1.16
N PHE A 41 10.05 1.00 -0.03
CA PHE A 41 8.93 0.10 -0.18
C PHE A 41 9.21 -0.93 -1.26
N GLY A 42 8.53 -2.06 -1.18
CA GLY A 42 8.68 -3.10 -2.18
C GLY A 42 7.74 -4.25 -1.95
N GLY A 43 7.82 -5.23 -2.83
CA GLY A 43 7.03 -6.42 -2.72
C GLY A 43 7.24 -7.40 -3.85
N ILE A 44 6.69 -8.58 -3.65
CA ILE A 44 6.73 -9.69 -4.58
C ILE A 44 5.31 -10.20 -4.82
N LYS A 45 5.06 -10.67 -6.03
CA LYS A 45 3.79 -11.27 -6.44
C LYS A 45 4.07 -12.65 -7.00
N TYR A 46 3.60 -13.65 -6.27
CA TYR A 46 3.59 -15.04 -6.67
C TYR A 46 2.27 -15.39 -7.36
N VAL A 47 2.33 -15.82 -8.62
CA VAL A 47 1.14 -16.21 -9.39
C VAL A 47 0.91 -17.71 -9.19
N ILE A 48 -0.18 -18.06 -8.52
CA ILE A 48 -0.55 -19.46 -8.24
C ILE A 48 -1.21 -20.08 -9.47
N LYS A 49 -2.17 -19.35 -10.05
CA LYS A 49 -2.93 -19.82 -11.21
C LYS A 49 -3.11 -18.72 -12.22
N GLN A 50 -2.74 -19.02 -13.46
CA GLN A 50 -2.90 -18.12 -14.59
C GLN A 50 -3.70 -18.81 -15.70
N LYS A 51 -4.69 -18.12 -16.27
CA LYS A 51 -5.36 -18.56 -17.51
C LYS A 51 -4.76 -17.80 -18.68
N ASP A 52 -4.07 -18.51 -19.56
CA ASP A 52 -3.39 -17.97 -20.74
C ASP A 52 -2.46 -16.79 -20.43
N LYS A 53 -2.13 -15.97 -21.44
CA LYS A 53 -1.32 -14.74 -21.30
C LYS A 53 -2.06 -13.57 -20.61
N LYS A 54 -3.20 -13.82 -19.93
CA LYS A 54 -4.04 -12.79 -19.30
C LYS A 54 -3.69 -12.59 -17.82
N ALA A 55 -4.48 -11.77 -17.14
CA ALA A 55 -4.39 -11.50 -15.72
C ALA A 55 -4.41 -12.80 -14.88
N PRO A 56 -3.63 -12.86 -13.79
CA PRO A 56 -3.62 -14.02 -12.91
C PRO A 56 -5.02 -14.25 -12.34
N ILE A 57 -5.48 -15.51 -12.38
CA ILE A 57 -6.72 -15.90 -11.69
C ILE A 57 -6.47 -15.85 -10.20
N GLU A 58 -5.31 -16.35 -9.78
CA GLU A 58 -4.95 -16.46 -8.40
C GLU A 58 -3.50 -16.02 -8.17
N SER A 59 -3.29 -15.16 -7.19
CA SER A 59 -1.97 -14.65 -6.83
C SER A 59 -1.88 -14.35 -5.34
N LEU A 60 -0.72 -14.64 -4.78
CA LEU A 60 -0.32 -14.23 -3.44
C LEU A 60 0.76 -13.16 -3.58
N SER A 61 0.59 -12.03 -2.91
CA SER A 61 1.55 -10.94 -2.91
C SER A 61 2.00 -10.66 -1.49
N PHE A 62 3.27 -10.28 -1.34
CA PHE A 62 3.83 -9.77 -0.10
C PHE A 62 4.39 -8.38 -0.37
N ALA A 63 4.19 -7.46 0.55
CA ALA A 63 4.61 -6.09 0.41
C ALA A 63 5.15 -5.57 1.75
N PHE A 64 6.08 -4.63 1.68
CA PHE A 64 6.56 -3.89 2.82
C PHE A 64 6.75 -2.41 2.47
N ASN A 65 6.69 -1.58 3.50
CA ASN A 65 6.93 -0.16 3.42
C ASN A 65 7.57 0.29 4.73
N PHE A 66 8.81 0.79 4.66
CA PHE A 66 9.54 1.37 5.75
C PHE A 66 9.60 2.87 5.57
N GLN A 67 9.29 3.63 6.61
CA GLN A 67 9.34 5.08 6.63
C GLN A 67 10.09 5.57 7.85
N MET A 68 10.89 6.60 7.67
CA MET A 68 11.67 7.25 8.73
C MET A 68 11.59 8.76 8.56
N GLN A 69 11.17 9.44 9.62
CA GLN A 69 11.15 10.88 9.72
C GLN A 69 11.70 11.26 11.10
N ASP A 70 12.89 11.86 11.12
CA ASP A 70 13.61 12.15 12.36
C ASP A 70 13.76 10.91 13.27
N GLN A 71 13.25 10.95 14.51
CA GLN A 71 13.26 9.83 15.45
C GLN A 71 12.11 8.84 15.22
N ALA A 72 11.08 9.23 14.46
CA ALA A 72 9.93 8.39 14.19
C ALA A 72 10.26 7.40 13.05
N LYS A 73 10.06 6.12 13.33
CA LYS A 73 10.21 5.02 12.36
C LYS A 73 8.88 4.28 12.29
N GLN A 74 8.54 3.80 11.10
CA GLN A 74 7.38 2.95 10.88
C GLN A 74 7.71 1.87 9.85
N LEU A 75 7.35 0.63 10.15
CA LEU A 75 7.43 -0.47 9.21
C LEU A 75 6.03 -1.06 9.03
N ASP A 76 5.55 -1.07 7.79
CA ASP A 76 4.36 -1.80 7.39
C ASP A 76 4.82 -3.04 6.61
N PHE A 77 4.27 -4.20 6.95
CA PHE A 77 4.45 -5.43 6.20
C PHE A 77 3.10 -6.10 6.02
N GLY A 78 2.82 -6.61 4.84
CA GLY A 78 1.56 -7.26 4.59
C GLY A 78 1.60 -8.25 3.46
N SER A 79 0.50 -8.99 3.37
CA SER A 79 0.26 -9.94 2.30
C SER A 79 -1.15 -9.76 1.75
N PHE A 80 -1.31 -10.05 0.47
CA PHE A 80 -2.60 -10.09 -0.19
C PHE A 80 -2.74 -11.36 -0.99
N TRP A 81 -3.82 -12.08 -0.73
CA TRP A 81 -4.28 -13.14 -1.59
C TRP A 81 -5.42 -12.64 -2.45
N ARG A 82 -5.33 -12.89 -3.75
CA ARG A 82 -6.37 -12.56 -4.72
C ARG A 82 -6.76 -13.82 -5.47
N SER A 83 -8.05 -14.08 -5.54
CA SER A 83 -8.61 -15.21 -6.28
C SER A 83 -9.89 -14.78 -7.01
N GLY A 84 -9.78 -14.60 -8.33
CA GLY A 84 -10.88 -14.15 -9.18
C GLY A 84 -11.47 -12.81 -8.73
N ALA A 85 -12.68 -12.86 -8.19
CA ALA A 85 -13.43 -11.71 -7.68
C ALA A 85 -13.10 -11.35 -6.22
N TYR A 86 -12.43 -12.24 -5.48
CA TYR A 86 -12.14 -12.07 -4.06
C TYR A 86 -10.72 -11.58 -3.84
N MET A 87 -10.54 -10.77 -2.80
CA MET A 87 -9.25 -10.32 -2.29
C MET A 87 -9.28 -10.37 -0.77
N VAL A 88 -8.21 -10.89 -0.17
CA VAL A 88 -8.00 -10.90 1.28
C VAL A 88 -6.62 -10.34 1.55
N GLY A 89 -6.54 -9.37 2.47
CA GLY A 89 -5.29 -8.75 2.87
C GLY A 89 -5.07 -8.88 4.37
N LEU A 90 -3.81 -9.03 4.76
CA LEU A 90 -3.37 -8.93 6.14
C LEU A 90 -2.16 -8.02 6.19
N TRP A 91 -2.22 -7.00 7.02
CA TRP A 91 -1.12 -6.07 7.25
C TRP A 91 -0.80 -5.98 8.72
N TYR A 92 0.47 -5.78 8.98
CA TYR A 92 1.02 -5.44 10.28
C TYR A 92 1.76 -4.13 10.11
N ARG A 93 1.37 -3.14 10.91
CA ARG A 93 1.97 -1.81 11.00
C ARG A 93 2.60 -1.70 12.37
N GLY A 94 3.90 -1.43 12.45
CA GLY A 94 4.60 -1.32 13.73
C GLY A 94 6.11 -1.42 13.58
N VAL A 95 6.86 -1.19 14.66
CA VAL A 95 8.33 -1.29 14.62
C VAL A 95 8.82 -2.24 15.71
N PRO A 96 8.72 -3.56 15.48
CA PRO A 96 9.08 -4.55 16.51
C PRO A 96 10.58 -4.57 16.86
N PHE A 97 11.48 -4.16 15.95
CA PHE A 97 12.93 -4.38 16.09
C PHE A 97 13.78 -3.12 16.33
N LEU A 98 13.19 -1.91 16.30
CA LEU A 98 13.91 -0.64 16.49
C LEU A 98 13.26 0.20 17.59
N LYS A 99 12.81 -0.44 18.67
CA LYS A 99 12.49 0.28 19.90
C LYS A 99 13.79 0.86 20.45
N ASN A 100 13.99 2.16 20.27
CA ASN A 100 14.98 2.88 21.04
C ASN A 100 14.52 2.90 22.49
N GLU A 101 15.37 2.47 23.41
CA GLU A 101 15.07 2.41 24.85
C GLU A 101 14.73 3.79 25.46
N ASN A 102 14.99 4.88 24.71
CA ASN A 102 14.74 6.27 25.11
C ASN A 102 13.66 6.99 24.29
N SER A 103 12.96 6.34 23.35
CA SER A 103 11.92 7.03 22.58
C SER A 103 10.56 6.94 23.28
N GLU A 104 10.15 8.05 23.89
CA GLU A 104 8.80 8.32 24.41
C GLU A 104 7.71 8.24 23.30
N TYR A 105 8.12 8.10 22.04
CA TYR A 105 7.26 7.91 20.89
C TYR A 105 6.73 6.48 20.82
N MET A 106 5.48 6.32 21.24
CA MET A 106 4.71 5.09 21.16
C MET A 106 4.69 4.53 19.72
N SER A 107 5.37 3.40 19.51
CA SER A 107 5.18 2.59 18.30
C SER A 107 3.74 2.05 18.33
N HIS A 108 2.89 2.57 17.44
CA HIS A 108 1.53 2.08 17.30
C HIS A 108 1.57 0.80 16.48
N ASP A 109 1.56 -0.33 17.19
CA ASP A 109 1.45 -1.64 16.56
C ASP A 109 -0.03 -1.90 16.24
N ALA A 110 -0.34 -2.18 14.99
CA ALA A 110 -1.68 -2.49 14.52
C ALA A 110 -1.67 -3.65 13.50
N LEU A 111 -2.67 -4.51 13.59
CA LEU A 111 -2.97 -5.53 12.59
C LEU A 111 -4.20 -5.09 11.81
N ILE A 112 -4.09 -5.03 10.50
CA ILE A 112 -5.18 -4.63 9.62
C ILE A 112 -5.58 -5.83 8.78
N ILE A 113 -6.86 -6.20 8.84
CA ILE A 113 -7.45 -7.24 8.02
C ILE A 113 -8.28 -6.57 6.94
N PHE A 114 -8.15 -7.03 5.70
CA PHE A 114 -8.90 -6.52 4.55
C PHE A 114 -9.63 -7.64 3.81
N LEU A 115 -10.89 -7.39 3.44
CA LEU A 115 -11.71 -8.26 2.61
C LEU A 115 -12.28 -7.45 1.46
N GLY A 116 -12.06 -7.91 0.23
CA GLY A 116 -12.49 -7.26 -0.99
C GLY A 116 -13.28 -8.19 -1.90
N TYR A 117 -14.31 -7.65 -2.55
CA TYR A 117 -15.11 -8.33 -3.55
C TYR A 117 -15.33 -7.45 -4.78
N ARG A 118 -15.16 -8.03 -5.96
CA ARG A 118 -15.36 -7.36 -7.25
C ARG A 118 -16.54 -7.97 -8.00
N TYR A 119 -17.50 -7.13 -8.36
CA TYR A 119 -18.66 -7.51 -9.16
C TYR A 119 -18.86 -6.53 -10.31
N TYR A 120 -18.54 -6.94 -11.54
CA TYR A 120 -18.58 -6.11 -12.75
C TYR A 120 -17.83 -4.78 -12.61
N ASN A 121 -18.57 -3.70 -12.37
CA ASN A 121 -18.10 -2.32 -12.25
C ASN A 121 -18.01 -1.86 -10.79
N PHE A 122 -18.45 -2.69 -9.85
CA PHE A 122 -18.39 -2.43 -8.42
C PHE A 122 -17.22 -3.18 -7.79
N ARG A 123 -16.57 -2.52 -6.84
CA ARG A 123 -15.68 -3.15 -5.87
C ARG A 123 -16.09 -2.71 -4.49
N ILE A 124 -16.25 -3.67 -3.61
CA ILE A 124 -16.59 -3.46 -2.22
C ILE A 124 -15.40 -3.96 -1.40
N GLY A 125 -14.91 -3.14 -0.50
CA GLY A 125 -13.86 -3.46 0.44
C GLY A 125 -14.35 -3.24 1.87
N TYR A 126 -13.85 -4.05 2.78
CA TYR A 126 -14.02 -3.88 4.21
C TYR A 126 -12.67 -4.10 4.89
N SER A 127 -12.28 -3.18 5.76
CA SER A 127 -11.08 -3.28 6.58
C SER A 127 -11.40 -3.16 8.06
N TYR A 128 -10.60 -3.85 8.87
CA TYR A 128 -10.63 -3.73 10.32
C TYR A 128 -9.22 -3.56 10.87
N ASP A 129 -9.03 -2.46 11.59
CA ASP A 129 -7.76 -2.05 12.18
C ASP A 129 -7.74 -2.44 13.66
N PHE A 130 -7.05 -3.52 14.00
CA PHE A 130 -6.86 -3.98 15.36
C PHE A 130 -5.59 -3.35 15.95
N THR A 131 -5.76 -2.47 16.93
CA THR A 131 -4.62 -1.84 17.63
C THR A 131 -4.08 -2.79 18.71
N ILE A 132 -2.81 -3.20 18.63
CA ILE A 132 -2.14 -4.14 19.54
C ILE A 132 -1.44 -3.42 20.71
N SER A 133 -1.15 -2.12 20.60
CA SER A 133 -0.30 -1.42 21.57
C SER A 133 -0.85 -1.38 23.01
N MET A 134 0.01 -1.66 23.99
CA MET A 134 -0.30 -1.77 25.43
C MET A 134 -0.90 -0.51 26.10
N LEU A 135 -0.89 0.65 25.46
CA LEU A 135 -1.33 1.92 26.06
C LEU A 135 -2.74 2.38 25.62
N LYS A 136 -3.46 1.61 24.79
CA LYS A 136 -4.82 1.98 24.33
C LYS A 136 -5.73 0.75 24.22
N ASN A 137 -5.91 0.03 25.32
CA ASN A 137 -6.93 -1.03 25.42
C ASN A 137 -8.39 -0.50 25.40
N THR A 138 -8.61 0.75 24.97
CA THR A 138 -9.87 1.49 25.08
C THR A 138 -10.54 1.75 23.72
N THR A 139 -9.83 1.64 22.59
CA THR A 139 -10.37 2.09 21.29
C THR A 139 -10.98 1.00 20.42
N GLY A 140 -10.98 -0.27 20.82
CA GLY A 140 -11.78 -1.35 20.18
C GLY A 140 -11.48 -1.67 18.70
N GLY A 141 -10.56 -0.93 18.06
CA GLY A 141 -10.28 -0.99 16.63
C GLY A 141 -11.16 -0.06 15.79
N ALA A 142 -10.89 0.02 14.50
CA ALA A 142 -11.66 0.82 13.54
C ALA A 142 -12.18 -0.03 12.39
N HIS A 143 -13.44 0.19 12.00
CA HIS A 143 -14.10 -0.48 10.88
C HIS A 143 -14.22 0.48 9.71
N GLU A 144 -13.80 0.06 8.52
CA GLU A 144 -13.90 0.87 7.31
C GLU A 144 -14.59 0.08 6.19
N ILE A 145 -15.46 0.75 5.44
CA ILE A 145 -16.14 0.18 4.26
C ILE A 145 -15.79 1.07 3.08
N SER A 146 -15.28 0.45 2.02
CA SER A 146 -14.92 1.10 0.76
C SER A 146 -15.85 0.64 -0.36
N LEU A 147 -16.41 1.58 -1.11
CA LEU A 147 -17.19 1.31 -2.32
C LEU A 147 -16.58 2.07 -3.49
N ILE A 148 -16.21 1.33 -4.54
CA ILE A 148 -15.67 1.90 -5.78
C ILE A 148 -16.60 1.51 -6.91
N TRP A 149 -17.04 2.51 -7.69
CA TRP A 149 -17.81 2.31 -8.91
C TRP A 149 -17.05 2.85 -10.13
N GLU A 150 -16.81 1.98 -11.10
CA GLU A 150 -16.13 2.30 -12.36
C GLU A 150 -17.17 2.59 -13.47
N PHE A 151 -17.31 3.85 -13.87
CA PHE A 151 -18.33 4.30 -14.84
C PHE A 151 -18.03 3.98 -16.32
N ASN A 152 -16.82 3.49 -16.67
CA ASN A 152 -16.39 3.30 -18.06
C ASN A 152 -15.61 1.99 -18.29
N LYS A 153 -16.18 0.85 -17.89
CA LYS A 153 -15.68 -0.47 -18.30
C LYS A 153 -16.21 -0.88 -19.69
N THR A 154 -16.31 0.08 -20.60
CA THR A 154 -16.83 -0.12 -21.96
C THR A 154 -15.69 -0.52 -22.89
N GLY A 155 -15.22 -1.75 -22.72
CA GLY A 155 -14.37 -2.43 -23.69
C GLY A 155 -15.13 -3.59 -24.30
N ASN A 156 -15.86 -3.33 -25.39
CA ASN A 156 -16.40 -4.36 -26.28
C ASN A 156 -15.29 -5.40 -26.58
N VAL A 157 -15.44 -6.63 -26.06
CA VAL A 157 -14.65 -7.81 -26.49
C VAL A 157 -15.17 -8.31 -27.84
N TYR A 158 -15.49 -7.40 -28.75
CA TYR A 158 -15.83 -7.69 -30.14
C TYR A 158 -14.63 -7.32 -31.00
N ASN A 159 -13.92 -8.35 -31.45
CA ASN A 159 -12.96 -8.37 -32.55
C ASN A 159 -12.53 -7.02 -33.13
N LYS A 160 -11.39 -6.49 -32.69
CA LYS A 160 -10.60 -5.59 -33.53
C LYS A 160 -9.12 -5.97 -33.48
N LYS A 161 -8.70 -6.76 -34.48
CA LYS A 161 -7.29 -6.89 -34.88
C LYS A 161 -6.79 -5.52 -35.30
N TRP A 162 -6.08 -4.79 -34.43
CA TRP A 162 -5.14 -3.76 -34.87
C TRP A 162 -3.89 -3.79 -34.01
N LYS A 163 -2.77 -4.10 -34.68
CA LYS A 163 -1.41 -3.85 -34.23
C LYS A 163 -1.26 -2.35 -33.95
N ASN A 164 -0.83 -1.99 -32.75
CA ASN A 164 0.39 -1.22 -32.51
C ASN A 164 0.56 -1.01 -31.00
N SER A 165 1.81 -1.11 -30.58
CA SER A 165 2.30 -1.15 -29.21
C SER A 165 1.81 0.05 -28.39
N VAL A 166 0.81 -0.18 -27.55
CA VAL A 166 0.49 0.72 -26.43
C VAL A 166 1.12 0.09 -25.19
N VAL A 167 2.06 0.82 -24.59
CA VAL A 167 2.66 0.46 -23.30
C VAL A 167 1.53 0.30 -22.30
N ASN A 168 1.39 -0.91 -21.75
CA ASN A 168 0.41 -1.17 -20.69
C ASN A 168 0.74 -0.29 -19.49
N THR A 169 -0.13 0.68 -19.21
CA THR A 169 -0.13 1.43 -17.95
C THR A 169 -0.37 0.44 -16.80
N PRO A 170 0.43 0.47 -15.72
CA PRO A 170 0.25 -0.47 -14.62
C PRO A 170 -1.11 -0.21 -13.92
N GLU A 171 -1.99 -1.22 -13.94
CA GLU A 171 -3.17 -1.23 -13.08
C GLU A 171 -2.69 -1.38 -11.63
N PHE A 172 -2.70 -0.29 -10.87
CA PHE A 172 -2.67 -0.35 -9.42
C PHE A 172 -3.99 -0.94 -8.94
N SER A 173 -3.98 -2.23 -8.63
CA SER A 173 -5.03 -2.85 -7.85
C SER A 173 -4.77 -2.48 -6.39
N PHE A 174 -5.39 -1.40 -5.93
CA PHE A 174 -5.66 -1.18 -4.51
C PHE A 174 -6.53 -2.31 -3.96
#